data_AF-A0A514ZWU6-F1
#
_entry.id   AF-A0A514ZWU6-F1
#
_cell.length_a   1.000
_cell.length_b   1.000
_cell.length_c   1.000
_cell.angle_alpha   90.00
_cell.angle_beta   90.00
_cell.angle_gamma   90.00
#
_symmetry.space_group_name_H-M   'P 1'
#
loop_
_entity.id
_entity.type
_entity.pdbx_description
1 polymer ?
#
loop_
_entity_poly.entity_id
_entity_poly.type
_entity_poly.pdbx_seq_one_letter_code
_entity_poly.pdbx_strand_id
1 'polypeptide(L)'
;MRIILISVIPVLILVGCARQPTLTAELVPRSLKAVNLEETISRRDELMMAYSLTSYDANNKPVAVVNGGWGVETVRKDEQLDLRSAASPEHNPAKPISLALPRNGRIVASVVLIEVDDYNQAKETISKIQKIHNIVAIPIGLLLTVTEVLTPLKYVSAGLVASGVGLQLVDKLDDDDLLGQSSVDLREADLRQKKQRLVHVPAVFTGQNMKDAFDYGLEYDIQLKAVKIQPVRQ
;
A
#
# COMPACT_ATOMS: atom_id res chain seq x y z
N MET A 1 78.25 1.88 -9.10
CA MET A 1 76.98 2.33 -8.46
C MET A 1 75.84 2.01 -9.42
N ARG A 2 74.97 1.04 -9.07
CA ARG A 2 73.79 0.70 -9.88
C ARG A 2 72.59 1.49 -9.35
N ILE A 3 72.05 2.38 -10.18
CA ILE A 3 70.84 3.16 -9.87
C ILE A 3 69.64 2.26 -10.20
N ILE A 4 68.94 1.81 -9.16
CA ILE A 4 67.69 1.05 -9.28
C ILE A 4 66.56 2.07 -9.48
N LEU A 5 66.05 2.14 -10.70
CA LEU A 5 64.89 2.96 -11.06
C LEU A 5 63.62 2.22 -10.60
N ILE A 6 63.08 2.59 -9.44
CA ILE A 6 61.79 2.07 -8.95
C ILE A 6 60.69 2.83 -9.69
N SER A 7 60.12 2.19 -10.71
CA SER A 7 58.93 2.69 -11.41
C SER A 7 57.71 2.53 -10.52
N VAL A 8 57.21 3.64 -9.98
CA VAL A 8 55.96 3.70 -9.21
C VAL A 8 54.81 3.75 -10.21
N ILE A 9 54.13 2.63 -10.40
CA ILE A 9 52.89 2.57 -11.20
C ILE A 9 51.74 3.11 -10.33
N PRO A 10 51.07 4.21 -10.73
CA PRO A 10 49.86 4.64 -10.05
C PRO A 10 48.72 3.72 -10.47
N VAL A 11 48.32 2.82 -9.57
CA VAL A 11 47.11 2.02 -9.72
C VAL A 11 45.91 2.96 -9.56
N LEU A 12 45.42 3.49 -10.68
CA LEU A 12 44.12 4.15 -10.77
C LEU A 12 43.04 3.09 -10.51
N ILE A 13 42.58 3.03 -9.26
CA ILE A 13 41.38 2.27 -8.90
C ILE A 13 40.20 3.01 -9.52
N LEU A 14 39.79 2.57 -10.71
CA LEU A 14 38.51 2.91 -11.32
C LEU A 14 37.40 2.30 -10.45
N VAL A 15 36.99 3.03 -9.42
CA VAL A 15 35.75 2.74 -8.69
C VAL A 15 34.61 3.10 -9.64
N GLY A 16 34.24 2.15 -10.50
CA GLY A 16 33.02 2.27 -11.29
C GLY A 16 31.85 2.44 -10.33
N CYS A 17 31.20 3.60 -10.35
CA CYS A 17 29.92 3.83 -9.67
C CYS A 17 28.88 2.91 -10.30
N ALA A 18 28.81 1.66 -9.83
CA ALA A 18 27.77 0.73 -10.19
C ALA A 18 26.44 1.33 -9.69
N ARG A 19 25.61 1.79 -10.62
CA ARG A 19 24.29 2.34 -10.30
C ARG A 19 23.45 1.23 -9.69
N GLN A 20 23.31 1.23 -8.36
CA GLN A 20 22.44 0.29 -7.65
C GLN A 20 21.01 0.33 -8.23
N PRO A 21 20.36 -0.83 -8.43
CA PRO A 21 19.03 -0.88 -9.00
C PRO A 21 18.01 -0.24 -8.05
N THR A 22 17.10 0.55 -8.61
CA THR A 22 15.93 1.08 -7.89
C THR A 22 15.00 -0.08 -7.54
N LEU A 23 14.44 -0.04 -6.33
CA LEU A 23 13.46 -1.02 -5.87
C LEU A 23 12.06 -0.53 -6.24
N THR A 24 11.19 -1.46 -6.60
CA THR A 24 9.74 -1.25 -6.70
C THR A 24 9.10 -2.00 -5.54
N ALA A 25 8.31 -1.30 -4.74
CA ALA A 25 7.48 -1.91 -3.73
C ALA A 25 6.13 -2.30 -4.35
N GLU A 26 5.61 -3.46 -3.95
CA GLU A 26 4.30 -3.97 -4.35
C GLU A 26 3.54 -4.39 -3.09
N LEU A 27 2.35 -3.82 -2.91
CA LEU A 27 1.42 -4.18 -1.83
C LEU A 27 0.48 -5.24 -2.39
N VAL A 28 0.43 -6.39 -1.71
CA VAL A 28 -0.37 -7.55 -2.10
C VAL A 28 -1.27 -7.94 -0.92
N PRO A 29 -2.58 -7.63 -0.96
CA PRO A 29 -3.51 -8.19 0.00
C PRO A 29 -3.55 -9.72 -0.11
N ARG A 30 -3.58 -10.42 1.04
CA ARG A 30 -3.42 -11.88 1.11
C ARG A 30 -4.68 -12.57 1.55
N SER A 31 -5.16 -12.25 2.73
CA SER A 31 -6.32 -12.90 3.30
C SER A 31 -7.09 -11.95 4.21
N LEU A 32 -8.40 -12.17 4.29
CA LEU A 32 -9.28 -11.53 5.25
C LEU A 32 -10.03 -12.63 6.01
N LYS A 33 -9.99 -12.58 7.33
CA LYS A 33 -10.70 -13.49 8.21
C LYS A 33 -11.69 -12.70 9.05
N ALA A 34 -12.97 -13.05 8.95
CA ALA A 34 -14.03 -12.45 9.74
C ALA A 34 -14.28 -13.29 11.00
N VAL A 35 -13.52 -13.06 12.07
CA VAL A 35 -13.62 -13.83 13.33
C VAL A 35 -14.93 -13.53 14.04
N ASN A 36 -15.31 -12.26 14.08
CA ASN A 36 -16.63 -11.83 14.52
C ASN A 36 -17.12 -10.68 13.64
N LEU A 37 -18.43 -10.66 13.44
CA LEU A 37 -19.11 -9.67 12.62
C LEU A 37 -19.69 -8.56 13.47
N GLU A 38 -19.88 -7.39 12.89
CA GLU A 38 -20.65 -6.32 13.49
C GLU A 38 -22.14 -6.70 13.54
N GLU A 39 -22.68 -7.30 12.48
CA GLU A 39 -24.08 -7.72 12.43
C GLU A 39 -24.33 -9.11 13.03
N THR A 40 -24.69 -9.15 14.32
CA THR A 40 -25.05 -10.40 15.01
C THR A 40 -26.33 -11.04 14.46
N ILE A 41 -27.31 -10.24 14.00
CA ILE A 41 -28.64 -10.73 13.60
C ILE A 41 -28.59 -11.37 12.21
N SER A 42 -28.07 -10.65 11.21
CA SER A 42 -27.94 -11.15 9.84
C SER A 42 -26.87 -12.24 9.72
N ARG A 43 -25.86 -12.19 10.61
CA ARG A 43 -24.62 -12.98 10.55
C ARG A 43 -23.87 -12.80 9.23
N ARG A 44 -24.03 -11.64 8.61
CA ARG A 44 -23.41 -11.27 7.34
C ARG A 44 -23.11 -9.79 7.35
N ASP A 45 -21.88 -9.45 7.00
CA ASP A 45 -21.47 -8.07 6.77
C ASP A 45 -21.10 -7.91 5.30
N GLU A 46 -21.30 -6.72 4.78
CA GLU A 46 -20.81 -6.34 3.46
C GLU A 46 -19.55 -5.50 3.66
N LEU A 47 -18.44 -5.91 3.07
CA LEU A 47 -17.15 -5.28 3.31
C LEU A 47 -16.57 -4.68 2.04
N MET A 48 -15.88 -3.56 2.22
CA MET A 48 -14.95 -3.03 1.26
C MET A 48 -13.59 -2.72 1.89
N MET A 49 -12.54 -2.77 1.08
CA MET A 49 -11.19 -2.44 1.48
C MET A 49 -10.58 -1.48 0.48
N ALA A 50 -10.01 -0.39 0.98
CA ALA A 50 -9.22 0.54 0.19
C ALA A 50 -7.78 0.56 0.70
N TYR A 51 -6.82 0.66 -0.20
CA TYR A 51 -5.40 0.63 0.16
C TYR A 51 -4.58 1.50 -0.76
N SER A 52 -3.47 2.01 -0.23
CA SER A 52 -2.57 2.90 -0.96
C SER A 52 -1.10 2.60 -0.66
N LEU A 53 -0.27 2.92 -1.64
CA LEU A 53 1.18 3.01 -1.51
C LEU A 53 1.59 4.43 -1.85
N THR A 54 2.18 5.13 -0.87
CA THR A 54 2.72 6.48 -1.07
C THR A 54 4.23 6.45 -0.89
N SER A 55 4.99 7.05 -1.82
CA SER A 55 6.45 7.14 -1.73
C SER A 55 6.90 8.56 -1.42
N TYR A 56 8.00 8.62 -0.69
CA TYR A 56 8.66 9.84 -0.28
C TYR A 56 10.12 9.79 -0.72
N ASP A 57 10.64 10.93 -1.16
CA ASP A 57 12.07 11.09 -1.46
C ASP A 57 12.91 11.14 -0.17
N ALA A 58 14.24 11.31 -0.35
CA ALA A 58 15.18 11.42 0.76
C ALA A 58 14.98 12.67 1.64
N ASN A 59 14.23 13.67 1.16
CA ASN A 59 13.88 14.87 1.91
C ASN A 59 12.50 14.74 2.56
N ASN A 60 11.93 13.53 2.60
CA ASN A 60 10.60 13.25 3.10
C ASN A 60 9.48 13.97 2.33
N LYS A 61 9.72 14.32 1.05
CA LYS A 61 8.70 14.90 0.19
C LYS A 61 7.94 13.80 -0.53
N PRO A 62 6.60 13.82 -0.53
CA PRO A 62 5.81 12.84 -1.29
C PRO A 62 6.06 13.03 -2.79
N VAL A 63 6.30 11.92 -3.50
CA VAL A 63 6.64 11.96 -4.94
C VAL A 63 5.67 11.16 -5.80
N ALA A 64 5.06 10.10 -5.26
CA ALA A 64 4.08 9.31 -6.00
C ALA A 64 3.14 8.54 -5.08
N VAL A 65 1.90 8.35 -5.53
CA VAL A 65 0.90 7.48 -4.90
C VAL A 65 0.26 6.58 -5.94
N VAL A 66 -0.11 5.38 -5.50
CA VAL A 66 -0.99 4.45 -6.22
C VAL A 66 -2.00 3.90 -5.22
N ASN A 67 -3.23 3.70 -5.69
CA ASN A 67 -4.33 3.21 -4.86
C ASN A 67 -4.89 1.92 -5.44
N GLY A 68 -5.50 1.12 -4.59
CA GLY A 68 -6.20 -0.10 -4.94
C GLY A 68 -7.42 -0.27 -4.06
N GLY A 69 -8.29 -1.19 -4.47
CA GLY A 69 -9.53 -1.47 -3.79
C GLY A 69 -10.03 -2.87 -4.06
N TRP A 70 -10.67 -3.44 -3.05
CA TRP A 70 -11.36 -4.72 -3.05
C TRP A 70 -12.72 -4.58 -2.35
N GLY A 71 -13.71 -5.40 -2.68
CA GLY A 71 -15.12 -5.18 -2.31
C GLY A 71 -16.00 -4.93 -3.54
N VAL A 72 -17.32 -4.83 -3.42
CA VAL A 72 -18.19 -4.98 -2.23
C VAL A 72 -18.54 -6.45 -2.07
N GLU A 73 -18.08 -7.09 -0.98
CA GLU A 73 -18.16 -8.54 -0.81
C GLU A 73 -18.85 -8.89 0.52
N THR A 74 -19.82 -9.80 0.48
CA THR A 74 -20.49 -10.28 1.69
C THR A 74 -19.61 -11.32 2.38
N VAL A 75 -19.39 -11.16 3.69
CA VAL A 75 -18.64 -12.11 4.52
C VAL A 75 -19.52 -12.69 5.62
N ARG A 76 -19.18 -13.90 6.07
CA ARG A 76 -19.83 -14.59 7.17
C ARG A 76 -18.89 -14.74 8.35
N LYS A 77 -19.47 -14.92 9.53
CA LYS A 77 -18.70 -15.25 10.73
C LYS A 77 -17.86 -16.52 10.51
N ASP A 78 -16.62 -16.46 10.98
CA ASP A 78 -15.57 -17.46 10.84
C ASP A 78 -15.11 -17.71 9.39
N GLU A 79 -15.55 -16.90 8.42
CA GLU A 79 -15.12 -17.02 7.03
C GLU A 79 -13.70 -16.51 6.84
N GLN A 80 -12.95 -17.21 5.98
CA GLN A 80 -11.62 -16.79 5.53
C GLN A 80 -11.60 -16.69 4.01
N LEU A 81 -11.33 -15.49 3.53
CA LEU A 81 -11.20 -15.17 2.11
C LEU A 81 -9.72 -15.17 1.72
N ASP A 82 -9.36 -15.89 0.65
CA ASP A 82 -8.07 -15.67 -0.04
C ASP A 82 -8.24 -14.52 -1.02
N LEU A 83 -7.62 -13.38 -0.74
CA LEU A 83 -7.73 -12.16 -1.54
C LEU A 83 -6.91 -12.22 -2.82
N ARG A 84 -6.06 -13.23 -3.02
CA ARG A 84 -5.25 -13.37 -4.24
C ARG A 84 -5.93 -14.16 -5.34
N SER A 85 -6.91 -14.97 -4.99
CA SER A 85 -7.65 -15.83 -5.92
C SER A 85 -9.13 -15.49 -5.84
N ALA A 86 -9.84 -15.54 -6.96
CA ALA A 86 -11.30 -15.57 -6.91
C ALA A 86 -11.72 -16.84 -6.17
N ALA A 87 -12.07 -16.73 -4.89
CA ALA A 87 -12.48 -17.87 -4.06
C ALA A 87 -13.83 -18.45 -4.49
N SER A 88 -14.62 -17.65 -5.21
CA SER A 88 -15.94 -17.98 -5.75
C SER A 88 -16.18 -17.14 -7.02
N PRO A 89 -17.05 -17.55 -7.97
CA PRO A 89 -17.55 -16.67 -9.03
C PRO A 89 -18.16 -15.36 -8.52
N GLU A 90 -18.53 -15.29 -7.23
CA GLU A 90 -19.05 -14.08 -6.59
C GLU A 90 -17.95 -13.15 -6.05
N HIS A 91 -16.72 -13.64 -5.83
CA HIS A 91 -15.64 -12.88 -5.20
C HIS A 91 -14.51 -12.55 -6.17
N ASN A 92 -14.18 -11.26 -6.31
CA ASN A 92 -13.05 -10.84 -7.13
C ASN A 92 -11.74 -10.79 -6.32
N PRO A 93 -10.59 -11.16 -6.90
CA PRO A 93 -9.31 -11.02 -6.23
C PRO A 93 -8.94 -9.55 -6.04
N ALA A 94 -8.34 -9.23 -4.90
CA ALA A 94 -7.71 -7.94 -4.67
C ALA A 94 -6.51 -7.77 -5.60
N LYS A 95 -6.44 -6.64 -6.30
CA LYS A 95 -5.37 -6.38 -7.26
C LYS A 95 -4.14 -5.80 -6.55
N PRO A 96 -2.93 -6.37 -6.73
CA PRO A 96 -1.72 -5.74 -6.23
C PRO A 96 -1.51 -4.33 -6.80
N ILE A 97 -0.93 -3.44 -5.99
CA ILE A 97 -0.50 -2.12 -6.43
C ILE A 97 1.00 -1.98 -6.26
N SER A 98 1.67 -1.27 -7.17
CA SER A 98 3.12 -1.15 -7.16
C SER A 98 3.62 0.25 -7.48
N LEU A 99 4.77 0.58 -6.90
CA LEU A 99 5.32 1.92 -6.86
C LEU A 99 6.85 1.85 -6.73
N ALA A 100 7.56 2.74 -7.42
CA ALA A 100 9.01 2.88 -7.23
C ALA A 100 9.33 3.40 -5.82
N LEU A 101 10.25 2.75 -5.12
CA LEU A 101 10.79 3.19 -3.85
C LEU A 101 12.05 4.05 -4.11
N PRO A 102 12.00 5.37 -3.84
CA PRO A 102 13.14 6.26 -4.06
C PRO A 102 14.34 5.86 -3.20
N ARG A 103 15.55 6.08 -3.72
CA ARG A 103 16.78 5.85 -2.95
C ARG A 103 16.82 6.73 -1.71
N ASN A 104 17.19 6.16 -0.58
CA ASN A 104 17.17 6.84 0.74
C ASN A 104 15.81 7.45 1.10
N GLY A 105 14.76 7.11 0.35
CA GLY A 105 13.40 7.52 0.64
C GLY A 105 12.69 6.48 1.51
N ARG A 106 11.37 6.61 1.55
CA ARG A 106 10.49 5.66 2.23
C ARG A 106 9.21 5.46 1.45
N ILE A 107 8.50 4.39 1.78
CA ILE A 107 7.09 4.22 1.43
C ILE A 107 6.24 4.15 2.68
N VAL A 108 4.99 4.55 2.53
CA VAL A 108 3.91 4.26 3.47
C VAL A 108 2.90 3.39 2.73
N ALA A 109 2.66 2.19 3.25
CA ALA A 109 1.59 1.31 2.80
C ALA A 109 0.46 1.41 3.80
N SER A 110 -0.73 1.82 3.33
CA SER A 110 -1.91 2.02 4.18
C SER A 110 -3.08 1.20 3.65
N VAL A 111 -3.85 0.62 4.57
CA VAL A 111 -5.05 -0.16 4.27
C VAL A 111 -6.15 0.27 5.24
N VAL A 112 -7.36 0.38 4.74
CA VAL A 112 -8.58 0.58 5.53
C VAL A 112 -9.61 -0.49 5.16
N LEU A 113 -10.28 -1.04 6.17
CA LEU A 113 -11.40 -1.97 6.04
C LEU A 113 -12.66 -1.26 6.55
N ILE A 114 -13.71 -1.29 5.75
CA ILE A 114 -14.91 -0.47 5.95
C ILE A 114 -16.14 -1.36 5.74
N GLU A 115 -17.12 -1.19 6.63
CA GLU A 115 -18.44 -1.79 6.48
C GLU A 115 -19.24 -1.06 5.40
N VAL A 116 -20.07 -1.79 4.67
CA VAL A 116 -20.86 -1.25 3.57
C VAL A 116 -22.31 -1.16 3.99
N ASP A 117 -22.74 0.07 4.26
CA ASP A 117 -24.14 0.41 4.51
C ASP A 117 -24.97 0.53 3.21
N ASP A 118 -24.40 1.18 2.19
CA ASP A 118 -25.02 1.33 0.87
C ASP A 118 -24.23 0.58 -0.20
N TYR A 119 -24.69 -0.63 -0.50
CA TYR A 119 -24.13 -1.52 -1.52
C TYR A 119 -23.91 -0.83 -2.87
N ASN A 120 -24.88 -0.05 -3.35
CA ASN A 120 -24.80 0.55 -4.68
C ASN A 120 -23.71 1.63 -4.72
N GLN A 121 -23.65 2.44 -3.67
CA GLN A 121 -22.65 3.49 -3.55
C GLN A 121 -21.24 2.92 -3.36
N ALA A 122 -21.08 1.90 -2.52
CA ALA A 122 -19.80 1.24 -2.31
C ALA A 122 -19.31 0.57 -3.61
N LYS A 123 -20.22 -0.03 -4.39
CA LYS A 123 -19.89 -0.61 -5.70
C LYS A 123 -19.43 0.43 -6.71
N GLU A 124 -20.03 1.61 -6.73
CA GLU A 124 -19.57 2.71 -7.58
C GLU A 124 -18.17 3.20 -7.14
N THR A 125 -17.98 3.34 -5.83
CA THR A 125 -16.72 3.77 -5.22
C THR A 125 -15.60 2.80 -5.57
N ILE A 126 -15.78 1.51 -5.32
CA ILE A 126 -14.77 0.50 -5.61
C ILE A 126 -14.49 0.39 -7.10
N SER A 127 -15.52 0.53 -7.95
CA SER A 127 -15.34 0.56 -9.40
C SER A 127 -14.48 1.73 -9.86
N LYS A 128 -14.60 2.91 -9.22
CA LYS A 128 -13.77 4.08 -9.54
C LYS A 128 -12.33 3.87 -9.06
N ILE A 129 -12.14 3.37 -7.84
CA ILE A 129 -10.81 3.04 -7.30
C ILE A 129 -10.10 2.02 -8.20
N GLN A 130 -10.79 0.94 -8.57
CA GLN A 130 -10.24 -0.12 -9.41
C GLN A 130 -10.01 0.29 -10.87
N LYS A 131 -10.70 1.32 -11.38
CA LYS A 131 -10.42 1.85 -12.73
C LYS A 131 -9.12 2.65 -12.78
N ILE A 132 -8.68 3.20 -11.64
CA ILE A 132 -7.49 4.05 -11.59
C ILE A 132 -6.30 3.22 -11.14
N HIS A 133 -5.59 2.67 -12.13
CA HIS A 133 -4.36 1.92 -11.92
C HIS A 133 -3.08 2.75 -12.19
N ASN A 134 -3.22 4.07 -12.32
CA ASN A 134 -2.13 4.95 -12.72
C ASN A 134 -1.34 5.46 -11.51
N ILE A 135 -0.02 5.45 -11.64
CA ILE A 135 0.88 6.15 -10.70
C ILE A 135 0.66 7.65 -10.89
N VAL A 136 0.27 8.34 -9.82
CA VAL A 136 0.14 9.79 -9.85
C VAL A 136 1.36 10.42 -9.19
N ALA A 137 2.06 11.27 -9.96
CA ALA A 137 3.05 12.17 -9.42
C ALA A 137 2.31 13.24 -8.60
N ILE A 138 2.53 13.25 -7.28
CA ILE A 138 1.74 14.09 -6.39
C ILE A 138 2.29 15.52 -6.46
N PRO A 139 1.45 16.54 -6.75
CA PRO A 139 1.84 17.92 -6.55
C PRO A 139 2.18 18.11 -5.07
N ILE A 140 3.39 18.57 -4.80
CA ILE A 140 3.95 18.73 -3.44
C ILE A 140 2.96 19.42 -2.47
N GLY A 141 2.08 20.31 -2.94
CA GLY A 141 1.08 21.00 -2.12
C GLY A 141 -0.07 20.15 -1.56
N LEU A 142 -0.42 19.00 -2.15
CA LEU A 142 -1.60 18.19 -1.76
C LEU A 142 -1.41 17.40 -0.45
N LEU A 143 -0.16 17.07 -0.10
CA LEU A 143 0.19 16.33 1.12
C LEU A 143 0.90 17.20 2.18
N LEU A 144 1.38 18.38 1.81
CA LEU A 144 2.11 19.29 2.71
C LEU A 144 1.20 20.14 3.61
N THR A 145 -0.13 20.09 3.43
CA THR A 145 -1.08 20.84 4.26
C THR A 145 -1.34 20.18 5.62
N VAL A 146 -0.76 19.02 5.90
CA VAL A 146 -1.08 18.24 7.10
C VAL A 146 0.11 18.23 8.05
N THR A 147 0.12 19.18 8.99
CA THR A 147 1.02 19.18 10.16
C THR A 147 0.57 18.21 11.25
N GLU A 148 -0.53 17.50 11.03
CA GLU A 148 -1.10 16.49 11.92
C GLU A 148 -0.57 15.08 11.61
N VAL A 149 -0.68 14.20 12.60
CA VAL A 149 -0.44 12.77 12.43
C VAL A 149 -1.35 12.23 11.32
N LEU A 150 -0.75 11.77 10.22
CA LEU A 150 -1.46 11.18 9.10
C LEU A 150 -1.93 9.78 9.49
N THR A 151 -3.24 9.60 9.65
CA THR A 151 -3.86 8.28 9.85
C THR A 151 -3.79 7.47 8.55
N PRO A 152 -3.83 6.13 8.61
CA PRO A 152 -3.91 5.31 7.39
C PRO A 152 -5.08 5.72 6.49
N LEU A 153 -6.24 6.05 7.08
CA LEU A 153 -7.36 6.59 6.33
C LEU A 153 -7.00 7.89 5.58
N LYS A 154 -6.37 8.87 6.24
CA LYS A 154 -5.89 10.10 5.58
C LYS A 154 -4.94 9.79 4.42
N TYR A 155 -4.08 8.78 4.53
CA TYR A 155 -3.20 8.35 3.43
C TYR A 155 -3.97 7.78 2.24
N VAL A 156 -4.95 6.92 2.49
CA VAL A 156 -5.80 6.35 1.44
C VAL A 156 -6.61 7.47 0.78
N SER A 157 -7.28 8.30 1.57
CA SER A 157 -8.08 9.43 1.09
C SER A 157 -7.29 10.45 0.28
N ALA A 158 -6.12 10.88 0.76
CA ALA A 158 -5.25 11.79 0.01
C ALA A 158 -4.75 11.17 -1.30
N GLY A 159 -4.45 9.87 -1.28
CA GLY A 159 -4.09 9.11 -2.47
C GLY A 159 -5.21 9.10 -3.50
N LEU A 160 -6.45 8.83 -3.08
CA LEU A 160 -7.62 8.81 -3.94
C LEU A 160 -7.88 10.19 -4.57
N VAL A 161 -7.83 11.27 -3.78
CA VAL A 161 -7.97 12.65 -4.28
C VAL A 161 -6.89 12.98 -5.31
N ALA A 162 -5.62 12.65 -5.00
CA ALA A 162 -4.53 12.85 -5.94
C ALA A 162 -4.74 12.07 -7.24
N SER A 163 -5.33 10.87 -7.17
CA SER A 163 -5.73 10.05 -8.31
C SER A 163 -6.93 10.58 -9.10
N GLY A 164 -7.55 11.70 -8.70
CA GLY A 164 -8.74 12.25 -9.35
C GLY A 164 -10.04 11.56 -8.95
N VAL A 165 -10.00 10.73 -7.90
CA VAL A 165 -11.21 10.23 -7.24
C VAL A 165 -11.76 11.40 -6.42
N GLY A 166 -12.92 11.92 -6.80
CA GLY A 166 -13.47 13.15 -6.23
C GLY A 166 -13.66 13.09 -4.70
N LEU A 167 -13.66 14.26 -4.06
CA LEU A 167 -13.81 14.39 -2.59
C LEU A 167 -15.05 13.71 -2.04
N GLN A 168 -16.15 13.71 -2.80
CA GLN A 168 -17.39 13.02 -2.45
C GLN A 168 -17.23 11.50 -2.23
N LEU A 169 -16.16 10.89 -2.73
CA LEU A 169 -15.86 9.47 -2.46
C LEU A 169 -14.98 9.29 -1.23
N VAL A 170 -14.20 10.31 -0.87
CA VAL A 170 -13.42 10.34 0.36
C VAL A 170 -14.31 10.61 1.56
N ASP A 171 -15.34 11.45 1.40
CA ASP A 171 -16.36 11.69 2.41
C ASP A 171 -17.14 10.41 2.77
N LYS A 172 -17.04 9.35 1.95
CA LYS A 172 -17.66 8.03 2.19
C LYS A 172 -16.69 7.00 2.79
N LEU A 173 -15.45 7.42 3.01
CA LEU A 173 -14.47 6.65 3.77
C LEU A 173 -14.29 7.32 5.13
N ASP A 174 -15.29 8.04 5.64
CA ASP A 174 -15.20 8.71 6.93
C ASP A 174 -15.19 7.69 8.09
N ASP A 175 -15.03 8.20 9.31
CA ASP A 175 -14.71 7.36 10.47
C ASP A 175 -15.90 6.52 10.97
N ASP A 176 -17.13 6.78 10.49
CA ASP A 176 -18.35 6.18 11.04
C ASP A 176 -18.51 4.69 10.65
N ASP A 177 -18.12 4.32 9.41
CA ASP A 177 -18.21 2.93 8.91
C ASP A 177 -16.85 2.19 8.98
N LEU A 178 -15.85 2.80 9.62
CA LEU A 178 -14.48 2.29 9.64
C LEU A 178 -14.32 1.14 10.65
N LEU A 179 -14.29 -0.08 10.13
CA LEU A 179 -13.98 -1.28 10.93
C LEU A 179 -12.53 -1.30 11.40
N GLY A 180 -11.59 -0.80 10.58
CA GLY A 180 -10.20 -0.72 11.01
C GLY A 180 -9.23 -0.22 9.96
N GLN A 181 -8.02 0.08 10.42
CA GLN A 181 -6.99 0.65 9.58
C GLN A 181 -5.59 0.17 9.99
N SER A 182 -4.73 -0.03 9.00
CA SER A 182 -3.35 -0.48 9.19
C SER A 182 -2.39 0.34 8.32
N SER A 183 -1.21 0.65 8.85
CA SER A 183 -0.16 1.28 8.05
C SER A 183 1.23 0.79 8.45
N VAL A 184 2.13 0.70 7.47
CA VAL A 184 3.55 0.42 7.68
C VAL A 184 4.40 1.43 6.92
N ASP A 185 5.39 1.99 7.63
CA ASP A 185 6.42 2.87 7.07
C ASP A 185 7.70 2.05 6.85
N LEU A 186 8.17 2.02 5.61
CA LEU A 186 9.37 1.28 5.22
C LEU A 186 10.39 2.20 4.57
N ARG A 187 11.55 2.33 5.21
CA ARG A 187 12.69 3.11 4.69
C ARG A 187 13.58 2.25 3.81
N GLU A 188 14.01 2.81 2.68
CA GLU A 188 14.81 2.10 1.69
C GLU A 188 16.17 1.66 2.23
N ALA A 189 16.80 2.51 3.03
CA ALA A 189 18.09 2.23 3.67
C ALA A 189 18.02 1.01 4.60
N ASP A 190 16.99 0.95 5.45
CA ASP A 190 16.78 -0.14 6.42
C ASP A 190 16.53 -1.46 5.70
N LEU A 191 15.67 -1.43 4.66
CA LEU A 191 15.36 -2.60 3.83
C LEU A 191 16.62 -3.14 3.13
N ARG A 192 17.50 -2.26 2.62
CA ARG A 192 18.76 -2.67 2.01
C ARG A 192 19.74 -3.24 3.02
N GLN A 193 19.90 -2.58 4.17
CA GLN A 193 20.81 -3.02 5.23
C GLN A 193 20.44 -4.43 5.70
N LYS A 194 19.14 -4.70 5.89
CA LYS A 194 18.60 -6.00 6.29
C LYS A 194 18.53 -7.02 5.15
N LYS A 195 18.81 -6.61 3.90
CA LYS A 195 18.55 -7.39 2.67
C LYS A 195 17.10 -7.92 2.60
N GLN A 196 16.17 -7.21 3.24
CA GLN A 196 14.78 -7.60 3.32
C GLN A 196 14.08 -7.30 1.99
N ARG A 197 13.38 -8.29 1.45
CA ARG A 197 12.63 -8.19 0.18
C ARG A 197 11.13 -8.45 0.33
N LEU A 198 10.72 -8.93 1.48
CA LEU A 198 9.34 -9.22 1.82
C LEU A 198 9.10 -8.73 3.25
N VAL A 199 8.01 -8.01 3.43
CA VAL A 199 7.47 -7.64 4.74
C VAL A 199 6.07 -8.22 4.80
N HIS A 200 5.83 -9.12 5.74
CA HIS A 200 4.49 -9.66 6.01
C HIS A 200 3.84 -8.82 7.11
N VAL A 201 2.60 -8.40 6.91
CA VAL A 201 1.90 -7.51 7.82
C VAL A 201 0.57 -8.16 8.23
N PRO A 202 0.49 -8.70 9.47
CA PRO A 202 -0.77 -9.04 10.08
C PRO A 202 -1.39 -7.79 10.71
N ALA A 203 -2.66 -7.55 10.42
CA ALA A 203 -3.46 -6.51 11.04
C ALA A 203 -4.71 -7.15 11.66
N VAL A 204 -5.04 -6.74 12.88
CA VAL A 204 -6.23 -7.18 13.59
C VAL A 204 -7.08 -5.95 13.86
N PHE A 205 -8.33 -5.98 13.44
CA PHE A 205 -9.30 -4.91 13.57
C PHE A 205 -10.39 -5.38 14.50
N THR A 206 -10.43 -4.80 15.70
CA THR A 206 -11.45 -5.10 16.70
C THR A 206 -12.08 -3.80 17.17
N GLY A 207 -13.38 -3.86 17.42
CA GLY A 207 -14.11 -2.73 17.95
C GLY A 207 -15.49 -3.17 18.40
N GLN A 208 -16.32 -2.17 18.66
CA GLN A 208 -17.69 -2.38 19.06
C GLN A 208 -18.53 -1.25 18.45
N ASN A 209 -19.59 -1.62 17.74
CA ASN A 209 -20.61 -0.67 17.34
C ASN A 209 -21.92 -1.03 18.03
N MET A 210 -22.54 -0.03 18.64
CA MET A 210 -23.65 -0.21 19.58
C MET A 210 -23.38 -1.31 20.64
N LYS A 211 -23.96 -2.51 20.48
CA LYS A 211 -23.80 -3.64 21.41
C LYS A 211 -22.97 -4.77 20.83
N ASP A 212 -22.70 -4.76 19.53
CA ASP A 212 -22.07 -5.84 18.82
C ASP A 212 -20.58 -5.56 18.65
N ALA A 213 -19.75 -6.53 19.02
CA ALA A 213 -18.31 -6.42 18.88
C ALA A 213 -17.88 -7.09 17.59
N PHE A 214 -16.94 -6.52 16.86
CA PHE A 214 -16.41 -7.11 15.63
C PHE A 214 -14.93 -7.50 15.80
N ASP A 215 -14.47 -8.44 14.98
CA ASP A 215 -13.08 -8.91 14.94
C ASP A 215 -12.73 -9.41 13.54
N TYR A 216 -11.82 -8.71 12.86
CA TYR A 216 -11.28 -9.10 11.56
C TYR A 216 -9.76 -9.21 11.60
N GLY A 217 -9.24 -10.27 11.00
CA GLY A 217 -7.82 -10.44 10.71
C GLY A 217 -7.54 -10.20 9.23
N LEU A 218 -6.72 -9.20 8.91
CA LEU A 218 -6.22 -8.93 7.57
C LEU A 218 -4.73 -9.28 7.48
N GLU A 219 -4.35 -9.98 6.42
CA GLU A 219 -2.94 -10.17 6.06
C GLU A 219 -2.63 -9.50 4.72
N TYR A 220 -1.49 -8.82 4.64
CA TYR A 220 -0.95 -8.31 3.38
C TYR A 220 0.58 -8.34 3.37
N ASP A 221 1.14 -8.37 2.16
CA ASP A 221 2.58 -8.37 1.93
C ASP A 221 3.03 -7.05 1.29
N ILE A 222 4.23 -6.58 1.66
CA ILE A 222 4.99 -5.62 0.87
C ILE A 222 6.20 -6.32 0.26
N GLN A 223 6.20 -6.49 -1.06
CA GLN A 223 7.25 -7.15 -1.83
C GLN A 223 8.15 -6.11 -2.52
N LEU A 224 9.46 -6.29 -2.44
CA LEU A 224 10.44 -5.42 -3.11
C LEU A 224 11.04 -6.14 -4.32
N LYS A 225 10.74 -5.62 -5.50
CA LYS A 225 11.27 -6.12 -6.78
C LYS A 225 12.37 -5.18 -7.27
N ALA A 226 13.51 -5.73 -7.71
CA ALA A 226 14.52 -4.93 -8.37
C ALA A 226 14.15 -4.79 -9.85
N VAL A 227 13.91 -3.57 -10.32
CA VAL A 227 13.66 -3.34 -11.75
C VAL A 227 15.02 -3.33 -12.47
N LYS A 228 15.23 -4.28 -13.38
CA LYS A 228 16.29 -4.18 -14.38
C LYS A 228 15.79 -3.23 -15.46
N ILE A 229 16.21 -1.97 -15.41
CA ILE A 229 16.02 -1.06 -16.55
C ILE A 229 16.89 -1.62 -17.68
N GLN A 230 16.29 -2.29 -18.65
CA GLN A 230 16.96 -2.57 -19.91
C GLN A 230 17.03 -1.26 -20.69
N PRO A 231 18.22 -0.80 -21.10
CA PRO A 231 18.31 0.38 -21.95
C PRO A 231 17.60 0.07 -23.27
N VAL A 232 16.61 0.89 -23.63
CA VAL A 232 16.03 0.89 -24.96
C VAL A 232 17.16 1.35 -25.90
N ARG A 233 17.64 0.46 -26.77
CA ARG A 233 18.53 0.86 -27.86
C ARG A 233 17.70 1.75 -28.79
N GLN A 234 18.04 3.03 -28.84
CA GLN A 234 17.62 3.94 -29.90
C GLN A 234 18.40 3.67 -31.17
#